data_AF-A0A453NR04-F1
#
_entry.id   AF-A0A453NR04-F1
#
_cell.length_a   1.000
_cell.length_b   1.000
_cell.length_c   1.000
_cell.angle_alpha   90.00
_cell.angle_beta   90.00
_cell.angle_gamma   90.00
#
_symmetry.space_group_name_H-M   'P 1'
#
loop_
_entity.id
_entity.type
_entity.pdbx_description
1 polymer ?
#
loop_
_entity_poly.entity_id
_entity_poly.type
_entity_poly.pdbx_seq_one_letter_code
_entity_poly.pdbx_strand_id
1 'polypeptide(L)'
;MATNPIDRCWRCRQDWATDRQRMARCAKGFGRETTGGLKGKIYIVTDANDDDFTNPRPGTLRWGAVQTEPLWIIFARDMVINASQEIIIQSDKTIDGRGAQVHVANGGGLTIQHQNNVIINNLHVHGIVHTDGGNVSMTATHSTIRTRADGDGVSIFNATKVWVDHLSMDNCEDGMIDVVAMSTAVTVSNTHLAHHNDVMLFGASDHKPEDKVMQVTVAFNHFGRGLVQRMPRCRYGFFHVVNNDYTNWLMYAIGGSSAPTILSQGNRYRAPPNMAAKEVRPLLLLTPSMDGRFKSNHQFKFKFKRVRAN
;
A
#
# COMPACT_ATOMS: atom_id res chain seq x y z
N MET A 1 14.11 19.86 6.42
CA MET A 1 14.61 19.50 5.06
C MET A 1 14.22 18.06 4.79
N ALA A 2 13.52 17.79 3.68
CA ALA A 2 13.27 16.41 3.25
C ALA A 2 14.57 15.73 2.80
N THR A 3 14.81 14.49 3.22
CA THR A 3 16.10 13.80 3.02
C THR A 3 16.04 12.64 2.04
N ASN A 4 14.87 12.04 1.80
CA ASN A 4 14.75 10.96 0.82
C ASN A 4 14.49 11.51 -0.61
N PRO A 5 14.84 10.75 -1.68
CA PRO A 5 14.71 11.23 -3.07
C PRO A 5 13.28 11.50 -3.55
N ILE A 6 12.26 10.88 -2.96
CA ILE A 6 10.86 11.11 -3.32
C ILE A 6 10.42 12.46 -2.76
N ASP A 7 10.57 12.67 -1.45
CA ASP A 7 10.16 13.91 -0.78
C ASP A 7 10.98 15.10 -1.26
N ARG A 8 12.29 14.95 -1.51
CA ARG A 8 13.12 16.04 -2.06
C ARG A 8 12.61 16.61 -3.38
N CYS A 9 11.84 15.84 -4.15
CA CYS A 9 11.34 16.26 -5.45
C CYS A 9 10.13 17.23 -5.36
N TRP A 10 9.34 17.14 -4.30
CA TRP A 10 8.10 17.93 -4.15
C TRP A 10 7.90 18.57 -2.77
N ARG A 11 8.35 17.93 -1.69
CA ARG A 11 8.18 18.38 -0.30
C ARG A 11 9.13 19.54 0.02
N CYS A 12 8.74 20.36 0.98
CA CYS A 12 9.44 21.59 1.41
C CYS A 12 9.49 22.71 0.36
N ARG A 13 8.62 22.68 -0.65
CA ARG A 13 8.36 23.84 -1.51
C ARG A 13 7.22 24.67 -0.95
N GLN A 14 7.32 26.00 -1.04
CA GLN A 14 6.25 26.89 -0.59
C GLN A 14 5.02 26.87 -1.52
N ASP A 15 5.21 26.51 -2.78
CA ASP A 15 4.18 26.50 -3.83
C ASP A 15 3.46 25.15 -3.98
N TRP A 16 3.65 24.19 -3.07
CA TRP A 16 3.06 22.85 -3.20
C TRP A 16 1.54 22.88 -3.35
N ALA A 17 0.86 23.85 -2.72
CA ALA A 17 -0.59 23.98 -2.76
C ALA A 17 -1.11 24.53 -4.09
N THR A 18 -0.32 25.37 -4.77
CA THR A 18 -0.61 25.92 -6.10
C THR A 18 -0.07 25.05 -7.23
N ASP A 19 0.90 24.16 -6.96
CA ASP A 19 1.48 23.18 -7.89
C ASP A 19 1.35 21.75 -7.31
N ARG A 20 0.13 21.39 -6.89
CA ARG A 20 -0.16 20.08 -6.25
C ARG A 20 0.27 18.90 -7.12
N GLN A 21 0.02 19.01 -8.41
CA GLN A 21 0.17 17.94 -9.37
C GLN A 21 1.64 17.59 -9.68
N ARG A 22 2.60 18.47 -9.34
CA ARG A 22 4.04 18.20 -9.45
C ARG A 22 4.47 16.89 -8.80
N MET A 23 3.84 16.54 -7.68
CA MET A 23 4.14 15.32 -6.91
C MET A 23 4.09 14.06 -7.79
N ALA A 24 3.22 14.01 -8.80
CA ALA A 24 3.09 12.89 -9.72
C ALA A 24 4.36 12.59 -10.54
N ARG A 25 5.36 13.48 -10.54
CA ARG A 25 6.65 13.29 -11.23
C ARG A 25 7.75 12.76 -10.29
N CYS A 26 7.42 12.52 -9.02
CA CYS A 26 8.39 12.25 -7.97
C CYS A 26 8.45 10.77 -7.55
N ALA A 27 7.53 9.94 -8.03
CA ALA A 27 7.54 8.50 -7.80
C ALA A 27 8.89 7.87 -8.18
N LYS A 28 9.32 6.88 -7.40
CA LYS A 28 10.53 6.09 -7.66
C LYS A 28 10.19 4.60 -7.62
N GLY A 29 11.16 3.75 -7.95
CA GLY A 29 10.98 2.30 -7.95
C GLY A 29 10.22 1.79 -9.17
N PHE A 30 9.46 0.70 -8.98
CA PHE A 30 8.68 0.09 -10.04
C PHE A 30 7.45 0.91 -10.42
N GLY A 31 6.83 1.62 -9.47
CA GLY A 31 5.73 2.56 -9.70
C GLY A 31 6.15 3.94 -10.24
N ARG A 32 7.39 4.13 -10.69
CA ARG A 32 7.94 5.45 -11.11
C ARG A 32 7.18 6.14 -12.26
N GLU A 33 6.46 5.38 -13.06
CA GLU A 33 5.68 5.88 -14.20
C GLU A 33 4.22 6.22 -13.83
N THR A 34 3.87 6.10 -12.54
CA THR A 34 2.54 6.43 -12.04
C THR A 34 2.38 7.94 -11.99
N THR A 35 1.44 8.46 -12.76
CA THR A 35 1.10 9.88 -12.85
C THR A 35 -0.26 10.23 -12.22
N GLY A 36 -1.07 9.22 -11.90
CA GLY A 36 -2.39 9.41 -11.30
C GLY A 36 -3.29 10.30 -12.16
N GLY A 37 -4.03 11.19 -11.51
CA GLY A 37 -4.91 12.17 -12.13
C GLY A 37 -4.21 13.43 -12.65
N LEU A 38 -2.91 13.39 -12.99
CA LEU A 38 -2.14 14.55 -13.45
C LEU A 38 -2.78 15.30 -14.64
N LYS A 39 -3.44 14.58 -15.55
CA LYS A 39 -4.13 15.17 -16.72
C LYS A 39 -5.57 15.61 -16.40
N GLY A 40 -6.01 15.41 -15.17
CA GLY A 40 -7.38 15.63 -14.72
C GLY A 40 -7.60 17.00 -14.13
N LYS A 41 -8.88 17.38 -14.06
CA LYS A 41 -9.33 18.50 -13.24
C LYS A 41 -9.18 18.17 -11.75
N ILE A 42 -9.04 19.21 -10.94
CA ILE A 42 -9.15 19.07 -9.49
C ILE A 42 -10.61 18.80 -9.15
N TYR A 43 -10.85 17.74 -8.38
CA TYR A 43 -12.14 17.43 -7.78
C TYR A 43 -12.03 17.61 -6.26
N ILE A 44 -12.96 18.34 -5.66
CA ILE A 44 -12.94 18.65 -4.24
C ILE A 44 -14.02 17.85 -3.54
N VAL A 45 -13.62 16.97 -2.63
CA VAL A 45 -14.52 16.29 -1.70
C VAL A 45 -14.96 17.29 -0.65
N THR A 46 -16.27 17.52 -0.58
CA THR A 46 -16.93 18.46 0.33
C THR A 46 -17.88 17.75 1.31
N ASP A 47 -18.25 16.52 1.01
CA ASP A 47 -19.13 15.66 1.79
C ASP A 47 -18.38 14.37 2.17
N ALA A 48 -18.36 14.06 3.46
CA ALA A 48 -17.65 12.90 4.02
C ALA A 48 -18.55 11.65 4.09
N ASN A 49 -19.85 11.79 3.83
CA ASN A 49 -20.82 10.71 3.93
C ASN A 49 -20.68 9.71 2.76
N ASP A 50 -21.08 8.47 3.02
CA ASP A 50 -21.10 7.36 2.06
C ASP A 50 -22.41 6.57 2.16
N ASP A 51 -23.52 7.31 2.21
CA ASP A 51 -24.86 6.78 2.50
C ASP A 51 -25.43 5.91 1.36
N ASP A 52 -24.99 6.16 0.12
CA ASP A 52 -25.37 5.39 -1.06
C ASP A 52 -24.12 4.93 -1.82
N PHE A 53 -23.69 3.70 -1.53
CA PHE A 53 -22.55 3.07 -2.20
C PHE A 53 -22.89 2.52 -3.60
N THR A 54 -24.15 2.54 -4.01
CA THR A 54 -24.62 2.15 -5.36
C THR A 54 -24.59 3.36 -6.30
N ASN A 55 -25.13 4.50 -5.85
CA ASN A 55 -25.28 5.74 -6.61
C ASN A 55 -24.66 6.92 -5.84
N PRO A 56 -23.32 6.99 -5.78
CA PRO A 56 -22.65 8.03 -5.02
C PRO A 56 -23.02 9.43 -5.55
N ARG A 57 -23.00 10.44 -4.68
CA ARG A 57 -23.35 11.83 -5.03
C ARG A 57 -22.10 12.67 -5.31
N PRO A 58 -22.15 13.62 -6.26
CA PRO A 58 -21.11 14.65 -6.38
C PRO A 58 -20.83 15.32 -5.03
N GLY A 59 -19.56 15.60 -4.75
CA GLY A 59 -19.07 16.08 -3.45
C GLY A 59 -18.49 14.98 -2.55
N THR A 60 -18.79 13.70 -2.80
CA THR A 60 -18.27 12.55 -2.01
C THR A 60 -16.99 11.94 -2.60
N LEU A 61 -16.18 11.28 -1.76
CA LEU A 61 -15.00 10.56 -2.24
C LEU A 61 -15.37 9.46 -3.23
N ARG A 62 -16.40 8.65 -2.92
CA ARG A 62 -16.83 7.53 -3.78
C ARG A 62 -17.20 8.02 -5.18
N TRP A 63 -17.94 9.13 -5.29
CA TRP A 63 -18.28 9.67 -6.60
C TRP A 63 -17.04 10.04 -7.40
N GLY A 64 -16.08 10.75 -6.81
CA GLY A 64 -14.83 11.12 -7.48
C GLY A 64 -14.00 9.90 -7.88
N ALA A 65 -13.95 8.89 -7.01
CA ALA A 65 -13.17 7.68 -7.22
C ALA A 65 -13.65 6.85 -8.43
N VAL A 66 -14.98 6.80 -8.67
CA VAL A 66 -15.57 5.99 -9.75
C VAL A 66 -15.72 6.71 -11.10
N GLN A 67 -15.30 7.98 -11.19
CA GLN A 67 -15.33 8.69 -12.48
C GLN A 67 -14.37 8.05 -13.49
N THR A 68 -14.71 8.04 -14.77
CA THR A 68 -13.85 7.46 -15.82
C THR A 68 -12.79 8.43 -16.31
N GLU A 69 -13.03 9.74 -16.21
CA GLU A 69 -12.03 10.74 -16.56
C GLU A 69 -10.92 10.84 -15.50
N PRO A 70 -9.71 11.30 -15.87
CA PRO A 70 -8.67 11.56 -14.89
C PRO A 70 -9.10 12.61 -13.88
N LEU A 71 -8.86 12.37 -12.59
CA LEU A 71 -9.17 13.33 -11.51
C LEU A 71 -8.06 13.42 -10.47
N TRP A 72 -7.75 14.66 -10.07
CA TRP A 72 -6.96 14.95 -8.89
C TRP A 72 -7.89 15.30 -7.73
N ILE A 73 -8.18 14.30 -6.90
CA ILE A 73 -9.14 14.38 -5.79
C ILE A 73 -8.44 14.97 -4.57
N ILE A 74 -8.96 16.10 -4.07
CA ILE A 74 -8.54 16.77 -2.83
C ILE A 74 -9.72 16.91 -1.88
N PHE A 75 -9.45 17.39 -0.67
CA PHE A 75 -10.44 17.49 0.40
C PHE A 75 -10.57 18.94 0.86
N ALA A 76 -11.81 19.41 1.02
CA ALA A 76 -12.10 20.79 1.39
C ALA A 76 -11.73 21.14 2.84
N ARG A 77 -11.71 20.13 3.71
CA ARG A 77 -11.48 20.24 5.16
C ARG A 77 -11.07 18.88 5.72
N ASP A 78 -10.67 18.87 6.98
CA ASP A 78 -10.50 17.66 7.77
C ASP A 78 -11.80 16.86 7.76
N MET A 79 -11.71 15.55 7.55
CA MET A 79 -12.89 14.69 7.51
C MET A 79 -12.58 13.22 7.80
N VAL A 80 -13.59 12.54 8.33
CA VAL A 80 -13.60 11.09 8.53
C VAL A 80 -14.62 10.50 7.56
N ILE A 81 -14.15 9.67 6.65
CA ILE A 81 -14.92 8.96 5.65
C ILE A 81 -15.13 7.56 6.17
N ASN A 82 -16.37 7.28 6.60
CA ASN A 82 -16.80 5.94 6.94
C ASN A 82 -17.46 5.33 5.69
N ALA A 83 -16.71 4.49 4.98
CA ALA A 83 -17.22 3.87 3.77
C ALA A 83 -18.09 2.66 4.12
N SER A 84 -19.35 2.66 3.67
CA SER A 84 -20.29 1.57 3.94
C SER A 84 -19.92 0.28 3.22
N GLN A 85 -19.12 0.38 2.15
CA GLN A 85 -18.54 -0.71 1.35
C GLN A 85 -17.15 -0.28 0.87
N GLU A 86 -16.35 -1.21 0.32
CA GLU A 86 -15.10 -0.85 -0.37
C GLU A 86 -15.30 0.30 -1.36
N ILE A 87 -14.40 1.29 -1.35
CA ILE A 87 -14.39 2.37 -2.35
C ILE A 87 -13.58 1.89 -3.56
N ILE A 88 -14.27 1.66 -4.68
CA ILE A 88 -13.65 1.30 -5.94
C ILE A 88 -13.02 2.55 -6.57
N ILE A 89 -11.73 2.47 -6.88
CA ILE A 89 -10.96 3.56 -7.49
C ILE A 89 -10.69 3.22 -8.94
N GLN A 90 -11.21 4.03 -9.86
CA GLN A 90 -10.98 3.91 -11.30
C GLN A 90 -9.56 4.31 -11.70
N SER A 91 -9.19 4.03 -12.94
CA SER A 91 -7.91 4.46 -13.51
C SER A 91 -7.74 5.99 -13.51
N ASP A 92 -6.49 6.43 -13.59
CA ASP A 92 -6.10 7.85 -13.71
C ASP A 92 -6.59 8.73 -12.54
N LYS A 93 -6.45 8.21 -11.30
CA LYS A 93 -6.84 8.92 -10.08
C LYS A 93 -5.64 9.30 -9.23
N THR A 94 -5.69 10.49 -8.65
CA THR A 94 -4.88 10.81 -7.47
C THR A 94 -5.84 11.13 -6.34
N ILE A 95 -5.77 10.40 -5.23
CA ILE A 95 -6.39 10.80 -3.96
C ILE A 95 -5.30 11.48 -3.12
N ASP A 96 -5.43 12.79 -2.92
CA ASP A 96 -4.42 13.65 -2.31
C ASP A 96 -4.98 14.32 -1.04
N GLY A 97 -4.66 13.73 0.12
CA GLY A 97 -5.06 14.27 1.43
C GLY A 97 -4.26 15.48 1.89
N ARG A 98 -3.28 16.00 1.12
CA ARG A 98 -2.45 17.12 1.58
C ARG A 98 -3.29 18.38 1.80
N GLY A 99 -3.13 18.99 2.97
CA GLY A 99 -3.85 20.21 3.38
C GLY A 99 -5.08 19.95 4.24
N ALA A 100 -5.40 18.68 4.52
CA ALA A 100 -6.45 18.28 5.46
C ALA A 100 -6.03 17.00 6.21
N GLN A 101 -6.61 16.77 7.39
CA GLN A 101 -6.56 15.50 8.11
C GLN A 101 -7.71 14.62 7.62
N VAL A 102 -7.40 13.70 6.71
CA VAL A 102 -8.39 12.85 6.05
C VAL A 102 -8.23 11.42 6.55
N HIS A 103 -9.28 10.91 7.18
CA HIS A 103 -9.34 9.53 7.66
C HIS A 103 -10.31 8.72 6.79
N VAL A 104 -9.89 7.58 6.28
CA VAL A 104 -10.78 6.51 5.80
C VAL A 104 -10.83 5.48 6.91
N ALA A 105 -11.96 5.35 7.59
CA ALA A 105 -12.00 4.60 8.84
C ALA A 105 -13.34 3.98 9.22
N ASN A 106 -13.28 2.92 10.03
CA ASN A 106 -14.43 2.26 10.66
C ASN A 106 -15.47 1.73 9.66
N GLY A 107 -15.01 1.27 8.50
CA GLY A 107 -15.82 0.82 7.37
C GLY A 107 -14.96 0.09 6.34
N GLY A 108 -15.38 0.08 5.08
CA GLY A 108 -14.64 -0.53 3.97
C GLY A 108 -13.37 0.24 3.56
N GLY A 109 -12.42 -0.50 2.99
CA GLY A 109 -11.14 0.04 2.51
C GLY A 109 -11.17 0.63 1.10
N LEU A 110 -9.97 0.85 0.55
CA LEU A 110 -9.75 1.38 -0.80
C LEU A 110 -9.35 0.27 -1.77
N THR A 111 -10.08 0.09 -2.86
CA THR A 111 -9.87 -1.04 -3.77
C THR A 111 -9.58 -0.56 -5.20
N ILE A 112 -8.40 -0.92 -5.71
CA ILE A 112 -7.95 -0.69 -7.08
C ILE A 112 -8.01 -2.04 -7.81
N GLN A 113 -9.11 -2.28 -8.52
CA GLN A 113 -9.36 -3.56 -9.17
C GLN A 113 -9.46 -3.42 -10.70
N HIS A 114 -8.59 -4.13 -11.43
CA HIS A 114 -8.52 -4.07 -12.90
C HIS A 114 -8.27 -2.66 -13.45
N GLN A 115 -7.55 -1.83 -12.69
CA GLN A 115 -7.27 -0.43 -13.03
C GLN A 115 -5.79 -0.14 -13.15
N ASN A 116 -5.45 1.04 -13.65
CA ASN A 116 -4.08 1.47 -13.76
C ASN A 116 -3.90 2.96 -13.46
N ASN A 117 -2.66 3.35 -13.19
CA ASN A 117 -2.26 4.75 -13.01
C ASN A 117 -2.99 5.43 -11.84
N VAL A 118 -2.79 4.94 -10.63
CA VAL A 118 -3.44 5.44 -9.40
C VAL A 118 -2.43 5.87 -8.35
N ILE A 119 -2.63 7.06 -7.78
CA ILE A 119 -1.87 7.57 -6.63
C ILE A 119 -2.81 7.67 -5.42
N ILE A 120 -2.42 7.09 -4.28
CA ILE A 120 -3.08 7.31 -2.99
C ILE A 120 -2.05 7.95 -2.06
N ASN A 121 -2.32 9.16 -1.60
CA ASN A 121 -1.33 9.97 -0.90
C ASN A 121 -1.91 10.71 0.32
N ASN A 122 -1.15 10.69 1.43
CA ASN A 122 -1.40 11.51 2.62
C ASN A 122 -2.78 11.29 3.27
N LEU A 123 -3.16 10.02 3.46
CA LEU A 123 -4.39 9.63 4.17
C LEU A 123 -4.06 8.88 5.46
N HIS A 124 -4.96 8.97 6.44
CA HIS A 124 -5.03 8.05 7.55
C HIS A 124 -6.02 6.94 7.20
N VAL A 125 -5.61 5.67 7.25
CA VAL A 125 -6.46 4.53 6.92
C VAL A 125 -6.44 3.56 8.10
N HIS A 126 -7.54 3.45 8.82
CA HIS A 126 -7.55 2.69 10.09
C HIS A 126 -8.92 2.18 10.50
N GLY A 127 -8.98 1.17 11.35
CA GLY A 127 -10.25 0.59 11.79
C GLY A 127 -11.06 0.00 10.63
N ILE A 128 -10.40 -0.41 9.55
CA ILE A 128 -11.08 -0.98 8.39
C ILE A 128 -11.61 -2.37 8.76
N VAL A 129 -12.84 -2.65 8.34
CA VAL A 129 -13.55 -3.89 8.67
C VAL A 129 -14.07 -4.55 7.40
N HIS A 130 -14.36 -5.85 7.48
CA HIS A 130 -15.05 -6.56 6.42
C HIS A 130 -16.39 -5.90 6.11
N THR A 131 -16.80 -5.97 4.85
CA THR A 131 -18.11 -5.49 4.41
C THR A 131 -18.85 -6.64 3.73
N ASP A 132 -20.17 -6.71 3.90
CA ASP A 132 -20.98 -7.86 3.42
C ASP A 132 -21.08 -7.95 1.88
N GLY A 133 -20.58 -6.95 1.16
CA GLY A 133 -20.82 -6.78 -0.27
C GLY A 133 -22.19 -6.16 -0.55
N GLY A 134 -22.64 -6.30 -1.80
CA GLY A 134 -23.85 -5.66 -2.30
C GLY A 134 -23.64 -5.03 -3.66
N ASN A 135 -24.62 -4.25 -4.14
CA ASN A 135 -24.50 -3.58 -5.43
C ASN A 135 -23.62 -2.32 -5.29
N VAL A 136 -22.34 -2.42 -5.65
CA VAL A 136 -21.36 -1.33 -5.44
C VAL A 136 -21.09 -0.60 -6.74
N SER A 137 -21.01 0.73 -6.68
CA SER A 137 -20.63 1.57 -7.81
C SER A 137 -19.24 1.20 -8.32
N MET A 138 -19.14 0.84 -9.60
CA MET A 138 -17.88 0.52 -10.28
C MET A 138 -17.41 1.69 -11.15
N THR A 139 -18.36 2.35 -11.83
CA THR A 139 -18.14 3.58 -12.59
C THR A 139 -19.25 4.60 -12.26
N ALA A 140 -19.20 5.79 -12.85
CA ALA A 140 -20.25 6.80 -12.72
C ALA A 140 -21.65 6.33 -13.16
N THR A 141 -21.75 5.32 -14.03
CA THR A 141 -23.02 4.85 -14.63
C THR A 141 -23.27 3.36 -14.46
N HIS A 142 -22.37 2.64 -13.77
CA HIS A 142 -22.45 1.20 -13.61
C HIS A 142 -22.12 0.77 -12.19
N SER A 143 -22.96 -0.09 -11.63
CA SER A 143 -22.75 -0.81 -10.38
C SER A 143 -22.83 -2.32 -10.63
N THR A 144 -22.16 -3.10 -9.77
CA THR A 144 -22.19 -4.55 -9.84
C THR A 144 -22.29 -5.17 -8.45
N ILE A 145 -22.79 -6.40 -8.38
CA ILE A 145 -22.85 -7.17 -7.14
C ILE A 145 -21.43 -7.60 -6.77
N ARG A 146 -20.95 -7.10 -5.62
CA ARG A 146 -19.74 -7.57 -4.96
C ARG A 146 -20.08 -8.53 -3.83
N THR A 147 -19.21 -9.50 -3.62
CA THR A 147 -19.23 -10.38 -2.45
C THR A 147 -18.61 -9.67 -1.25
N ARG A 148 -18.59 -10.38 -0.11
CA ARG A 148 -17.87 -9.93 1.08
C ARG A 148 -16.44 -9.54 0.75
N ALA A 149 -16.02 -8.40 1.30
CA ALA A 149 -14.63 -7.95 1.32
C ALA A 149 -14.00 -8.27 2.68
N ASP A 150 -12.71 -8.59 2.71
CA ASP A 150 -12.04 -9.12 3.91
C ASP A 150 -11.73 -8.06 4.97
N GLY A 151 -11.73 -6.77 4.60
CA GLY A 151 -11.41 -5.66 5.49
C GLY A 151 -9.97 -5.17 5.38
N ASP A 152 -9.43 -5.21 4.15
CA ASP A 152 -8.12 -4.66 3.82
C ASP A 152 -8.14 -3.14 3.75
N GLY A 153 -7.08 -2.48 4.24
CA GLY A 153 -6.93 -1.03 4.10
C GLY A 153 -6.85 -0.54 2.65
N VAL A 154 -5.94 -1.13 1.88
CA VAL A 154 -5.75 -0.86 0.45
C VAL A 154 -5.55 -2.18 -0.30
N SER A 155 -6.49 -2.55 -1.17
CA SER A 155 -6.40 -3.74 -2.02
C SER A 155 -6.07 -3.36 -3.46
N ILE A 156 -5.00 -3.94 -4.00
CA ILE A 156 -4.49 -3.72 -5.36
C ILE A 156 -4.59 -5.06 -6.12
N PHE A 157 -5.64 -5.19 -6.92
CA PHE A 157 -6.01 -6.44 -7.58
C PHE A 157 -5.93 -6.30 -9.10
N ASN A 158 -5.02 -7.05 -9.72
CA ASN A 158 -4.77 -6.99 -11.17
C ASN A 158 -4.66 -5.55 -11.70
N ALA A 159 -3.80 -4.77 -11.05
CA ALA A 159 -3.61 -3.36 -11.34
C ALA A 159 -2.14 -3.05 -11.66
N THR A 160 -1.92 -1.99 -12.43
CA THR A 160 -0.56 -1.58 -12.83
C THR A 160 -0.33 -0.09 -12.66
N LYS A 161 0.91 0.31 -12.40
CA LYS A 161 1.28 1.72 -12.15
C LYS A 161 0.48 2.28 -10.98
N VAL A 162 0.79 1.78 -9.78
CA VAL A 162 0.17 2.25 -8.53
C VAL A 162 1.25 2.81 -7.61
N TRP A 163 0.96 3.95 -6.99
CA TRP A 163 1.84 4.57 -6.02
C TRP A 163 1.05 4.90 -4.73
N VAL A 164 1.37 4.16 -3.68
CA VAL A 164 0.86 4.40 -2.33
C VAL A 164 1.95 5.15 -1.56
N ASP A 165 1.68 6.38 -1.13
CA ASP A 165 2.67 7.26 -0.52
C ASP A 165 2.12 7.96 0.73
N HIS A 166 2.94 8.15 1.75
CA HIS A 166 2.57 8.97 2.92
C HIS A 166 1.27 8.55 3.62
N LEU A 167 0.91 7.26 3.63
CA LEU A 167 -0.23 6.83 4.43
C LEU A 167 0.17 6.70 5.89
N SER A 168 -0.81 6.83 6.78
CA SER A 168 -0.70 6.42 8.19
C SER A 168 -1.75 5.34 8.43
N MET A 169 -1.31 4.12 8.73
CA MET A 169 -2.18 2.95 8.79
C MET A 169 -2.06 2.21 10.12
N ASP A 170 -3.19 1.83 10.70
CA ASP A 170 -3.29 0.92 11.85
C ASP A 170 -4.60 0.13 11.84
N ASN A 171 -4.64 -0.98 12.59
CA ASN A 171 -5.88 -1.68 12.97
C ASN A 171 -6.89 -1.94 11.84
N CYS A 172 -6.46 -2.55 10.73
CA CYS A 172 -7.40 -3.12 9.75
C CYS A 172 -7.84 -4.52 10.23
N GLU A 173 -8.92 -5.08 9.69
CA GLU A 173 -9.37 -6.41 10.08
C GLU A 173 -8.52 -7.52 9.46
N ASP A 174 -8.13 -7.37 8.19
CA ASP A 174 -7.24 -8.32 7.49
C ASP A 174 -5.89 -7.68 7.10
N GLY A 175 -5.64 -7.37 5.83
CA GLY A 175 -4.42 -6.74 5.34
C GLY A 175 -4.39 -5.22 5.52
N MET A 176 -3.22 -4.60 5.68
CA MET A 176 -3.12 -3.14 5.44
C MET A 176 -2.99 -2.83 3.97
N ILE A 177 -2.04 -3.46 3.27
CA ILE A 177 -1.83 -3.26 1.84
C ILE A 177 -1.61 -4.60 1.15
N ASP A 178 -2.56 -4.98 0.29
CA ASP A 178 -2.53 -6.23 -0.44
C ASP A 178 -2.31 -5.97 -1.94
N VAL A 179 -1.33 -6.65 -2.52
CA VAL A 179 -0.99 -6.56 -3.94
C VAL A 179 -1.05 -7.96 -4.54
N VAL A 180 -2.07 -8.22 -5.35
CA VAL A 180 -2.43 -9.58 -5.76
C VAL A 180 -2.86 -9.64 -7.23
N ALA A 181 -3.03 -10.86 -7.74
CA ALA A 181 -3.61 -11.14 -9.05
C ALA A 181 -2.88 -10.46 -10.22
N MET A 182 -1.59 -10.71 -10.36
CA MET A 182 -0.71 -10.19 -11.42
C MET A 182 -0.48 -8.67 -11.38
N SER A 183 -0.85 -8.00 -10.27
CA SER A 183 -0.53 -6.59 -10.08
C SER A 183 0.98 -6.34 -10.18
N THR A 184 1.38 -5.25 -10.82
CA THR A 184 2.80 -4.94 -11.07
C THR A 184 3.05 -3.45 -11.21
N ALA A 185 4.31 -3.04 -11.30
CA ALA A 185 4.69 -1.63 -11.32
C ALA A 185 4.11 -0.83 -10.12
N VAL A 186 4.29 -1.37 -8.91
CA VAL A 186 3.79 -0.78 -7.67
C VAL A 186 4.94 -0.20 -6.85
N THR A 187 4.73 0.97 -6.24
CA THR A 187 5.60 1.51 -5.20
C THR A 187 4.77 1.84 -3.95
N VAL A 188 5.21 1.35 -2.80
CA VAL A 188 4.72 1.72 -1.47
C VAL A 188 5.83 2.48 -0.77
N SER A 189 5.62 3.76 -0.49
CA SER A 189 6.65 4.61 0.10
C SER A 189 6.19 5.57 1.19
N ASN A 190 7.14 6.02 2.02
CA ASN A 190 6.95 7.05 3.05
C ASN A 190 5.75 6.81 3.98
N THR A 191 5.28 5.58 4.10
CA THR A 191 4.08 5.22 4.85
C THR A 191 4.47 4.84 6.27
N HIS A 192 3.66 5.22 7.23
CA HIS A 192 3.77 4.80 8.62
C HIS A 192 2.74 3.71 8.92
N LEU A 193 3.20 2.54 9.37
CA LEU A 193 2.34 1.41 9.71
C LEU A 193 2.58 1.01 11.17
N ALA A 194 1.52 0.76 11.94
CA ALA A 194 1.63 0.36 13.35
C ALA A 194 0.44 -0.51 13.79
N HIS A 195 0.58 -1.20 14.93
CA HIS A 195 -0.51 -1.91 15.62
C HIS A 195 -1.37 -2.80 14.72
N HIS A 196 -0.77 -3.80 14.09
CA HIS A 196 -1.46 -4.65 13.12
C HIS A 196 -0.77 -6.00 12.91
N ASN A 197 -1.54 -7.04 12.60
CA ASN A 197 -0.98 -8.38 12.40
C ASN A 197 -0.40 -8.57 10.99
N ASP A 198 -1.28 -8.52 9.98
CA ASP A 198 -0.97 -8.86 8.60
C ASP A 198 -0.76 -7.59 7.76
N VAL A 199 0.50 -7.13 7.70
CA VAL A 199 0.82 -5.77 7.23
C VAL A 199 0.76 -5.63 5.70
N MET A 200 1.59 -6.35 4.96
CA MET A 200 1.65 -6.28 3.49
C MET A 200 1.75 -7.68 2.88
N LEU A 201 0.74 -8.09 2.11
CA LEU A 201 0.76 -9.34 1.34
C LEU A 201 0.94 -9.08 -0.15
N PHE A 202 2.02 -9.61 -0.72
CA PHE A 202 2.28 -9.52 -2.15
C PHE A 202 2.22 -10.93 -2.77
N GLY A 203 1.13 -11.20 -3.48
CA GLY A 203 0.75 -12.51 -4.01
C GLY A 203 0.01 -13.36 -2.98
N ALA A 204 -1.27 -13.66 -3.25
CA ALA A 204 -2.18 -14.27 -2.28
C ALA A 204 -2.01 -15.79 -2.10
N SER A 205 -1.60 -16.51 -3.15
CA SER A 205 -1.66 -17.98 -3.19
C SER A 205 -0.36 -18.61 -3.69
N ASP A 206 -0.03 -19.78 -3.15
CA ASP A 206 1.11 -20.62 -3.58
C ASP A 206 0.81 -21.45 -4.85
N HIS A 207 -0.37 -21.25 -5.44
CA HIS A 207 -0.84 -21.90 -6.68
C HIS A 207 -1.11 -20.90 -7.80
N LYS A 208 -0.51 -19.71 -7.72
CA LYS A 208 -0.73 -18.59 -8.65
C LYS A 208 0.57 -18.13 -9.31
N PRO A 209 1.25 -19.00 -10.10
CA PRO A 209 2.53 -18.67 -10.72
C PRO A 209 2.46 -17.50 -11.71
N GLU A 210 1.27 -17.07 -12.12
CA GLU A 210 1.05 -15.84 -12.88
C GLU A 210 1.58 -14.59 -12.17
N ASP A 211 1.67 -14.59 -10.83
CA ASP A 211 2.23 -13.49 -10.03
C ASP A 211 3.76 -13.29 -10.24
N LYS A 212 4.43 -14.12 -11.04
CA LYS A 212 5.85 -13.92 -11.42
C LYS A 212 6.10 -12.57 -12.11
N VAL A 213 5.07 -11.97 -12.71
CA VAL A 213 5.15 -10.64 -13.35
C VAL A 213 5.18 -9.50 -12.32
N MET A 214 4.86 -9.77 -11.06
CA MET A 214 4.72 -8.76 -10.01
C MET A 214 6.07 -8.11 -9.71
N GLN A 215 6.07 -6.77 -9.69
CA GLN A 215 7.21 -5.96 -9.30
C GLN A 215 6.76 -4.87 -8.34
N VAL A 216 7.25 -4.92 -7.09
CA VAL A 216 6.89 -3.96 -6.03
C VAL A 216 8.13 -3.37 -5.38
N THR A 217 8.15 -2.05 -5.22
CA THR A 217 9.14 -1.33 -4.42
C THR A 217 8.54 -0.94 -3.08
N VAL A 218 9.18 -1.31 -1.97
CA VAL A 218 8.83 -0.90 -0.61
C VAL A 218 9.96 -0.03 -0.09
N ALA A 219 9.73 1.29 0.01
CA ALA A 219 10.81 2.24 0.26
C ALA A 219 10.48 3.35 1.26
N PHE A 220 11.41 3.66 2.17
CA PHE A 220 11.29 4.79 3.11
C PHE A 220 10.09 4.69 4.06
N ASN A 221 9.50 3.50 4.22
CA ASN A 221 8.41 3.30 5.16
C ASN A 221 8.94 3.18 6.59
N HIS A 222 8.11 3.59 7.54
CA HIS A 222 8.34 3.37 8.97
C HIS A 222 7.37 2.28 9.46
N PHE A 223 7.91 1.07 9.61
CA PHE A 223 7.25 -0.07 10.24
C PHE A 223 7.40 0.07 11.76
N GLY A 224 6.38 0.65 12.37
CA GLY A 224 6.32 1.03 13.78
C GLY A 224 6.05 -0.15 14.72
N ARG A 225 5.71 0.21 15.96
CA ARG A 225 5.47 -0.75 17.04
C ARG A 225 4.16 -1.51 16.84
N GLY A 226 4.06 -2.68 17.46
CA GLY A 226 2.84 -3.48 17.46
C GLY A 226 2.55 -4.17 16.14
N LEU A 227 3.49 -4.16 15.20
CA LEU A 227 3.38 -4.95 13.97
C LEU A 227 3.80 -6.40 14.23
N VAL A 228 3.01 -7.37 13.79
CA VAL A 228 3.33 -8.79 14.00
C VAL A 228 4.21 -9.32 12.87
N GLN A 229 3.75 -9.22 11.63
CA GLN A 229 4.39 -9.89 10.48
C GLN A 229 4.13 -9.22 9.12
N ARG A 230 4.66 -9.83 8.05
CA ARG A 230 4.40 -9.46 6.64
C ARG A 230 4.82 -8.04 6.26
N MET A 231 6.07 -7.66 6.50
CA MET A 231 6.60 -6.33 6.14
C MET A 231 7.73 -6.38 5.09
N PRO A 232 7.54 -6.89 3.85
CA PRO A 232 6.37 -7.58 3.32
C PRO A 232 6.42 -9.11 3.45
N ARG A 233 5.31 -9.78 3.17
CA ARG A 233 5.27 -11.21 2.82
C ARG A 233 5.04 -11.38 1.33
N CYS A 234 5.95 -12.05 0.65
CA CYS A 234 5.97 -12.09 -0.81
C CYS A 234 5.85 -13.49 -1.43
N ARG A 235 5.28 -13.58 -2.63
CA ARG A 235 5.28 -14.76 -3.48
C ARG A 235 5.67 -14.45 -4.92
N TYR A 236 6.39 -15.37 -5.56
CA TYR A 236 6.82 -15.35 -6.96
C TYR A 236 7.65 -14.16 -7.47
N GLY A 237 7.07 -12.96 -7.52
CA GLY A 237 7.60 -11.79 -8.21
C GLY A 237 8.94 -11.23 -7.68
N PHE A 238 9.21 -9.98 -8.07
CA PHE A 238 10.42 -9.26 -7.68
C PHE A 238 10.11 -8.08 -6.76
N PHE A 239 10.76 -8.07 -5.60
CA PHE A 239 10.46 -7.13 -4.52
C PHE A 239 11.73 -6.41 -4.10
N HIS A 240 11.74 -5.07 -4.23
CA HIS A 240 12.84 -4.25 -3.76
C HIS A 240 12.44 -3.54 -2.46
N VAL A 241 12.98 -4.02 -1.34
CA VAL A 241 12.73 -3.50 -0.01
C VAL A 241 13.93 -2.65 0.40
N VAL A 242 13.79 -1.32 0.37
CA VAL A 242 14.93 -0.40 0.45
C VAL A 242 14.75 0.76 1.42
N ASN A 243 15.73 1.00 2.29
CA ASN A 243 15.76 2.14 3.21
C ASN A 243 14.50 2.33 4.08
N ASN A 244 13.87 1.23 4.52
CA ASN A 244 12.78 1.26 5.49
C ASN A 244 13.34 1.16 6.92
N ASP A 245 12.61 1.69 7.89
CA ASP A 245 12.93 1.57 9.33
C ASP A 245 11.93 0.62 10.01
N TYR A 246 12.42 -0.43 10.67
CA TYR A 246 11.64 -1.46 11.33
C TYR A 246 11.87 -1.43 12.84
N THR A 247 10.79 -1.30 13.61
CA THR A 247 10.84 -1.22 15.07
C THR A 247 10.00 -2.31 15.73
N ASN A 248 10.67 -3.26 16.40
CA ASN A 248 10.06 -4.23 17.32
C ASN A 248 8.86 -5.00 16.75
N TRP A 249 9.07 -5.72 15.64
CA TRP A 249 8.05 -6.66 15.13
C TRP A 249 7.84 -7.83 16.11
N LEU A 250 6.67 -8.48 16.09
CA LEU A 250 6.34 -9.53 17.06
C LEU A 250 6.60 -10.96 16.57
N MET A 251 6.68 -11.20 15.25
CA MET A 251 6.94 -12.53 14.68
C MET A 251 8.10 -12.52 13.67
N TYR A 252 7.95 -11.87 12.51
CA TYR A 252 9.05 -11.66 11.54
C TYR A 252 8.86 -10.35 10.78
N ALA A 253 9.93 -9.78 10.23
CA ALA A 253 9.84 -8.58 9.40
C ALA A 253 9.52 -8.93 7.94
N ILE A 254 10.45 -9.59 7.23
CA ILE A 254 10.33 -9.89 5.81
C ILE A 254 10.21 -11.40 5.59
N GLY A 255 9.16 -11.83 4.90
CA GLY A 255 8.89 -13.25 4.64
C GLY A 255 8.46 -13.53 3.21
N GLY A 256 8.31 -14.80 2.88
CA GLY A 256 7.74 -15.21 1.60
C GLY A 256 7.69 -16.72 1.41
N SER A 257 6.94 -17.14 0.39
CA SER A 257 6.81 -18.52 -0.06
C SER A 257 6.68 -18.56 -1.58
N SER A 258 6.81 -19.73 -2.21
CA SER A 258 6.69 -19.86 -3.67
C SER A 258 7.70 -19.03 -4.48
N ALA A 259 8.97 -19.10 -4.07
CA ALA A 259 10.13 -18.57 -4.79
C ALA A 259 10.08 -17.07 -5.19
N PRO A 260 9.81 -16.14 -4.25
CA PRO A 260 9.94 -14.71 -4.52
C PRO A 260 11.42 -14.31 -4.64
N THR A 261 11.69 -13.26 -5.39
CA THR A 261 12.98 -12.57 -5.36
C THR A 261 12.88 -11.33 -4.48
N ILE A 262 13.56 -11.32 -3.34
CA ILE A 262 13.53 -10.20 -2.40
C ILE A 262 14.92 -9.59 -2.28
N LEU A 263 15.05 -8.33 -2.72
CA LEU A 263 16.25 -7.52 -2.57
C LEU A 263 16.06 -6.56 -1.38
N SER A 264 16.72 -6.86 -0.25
CA SER A 264 16.71 -6.00 0.94
C SER A 264 18.00 -5.16 0.98
N GLN A 265 17.86 -3.84 0.88
CA GLN A 265 19.00 -2.91 0.79
C GLN A 265 18.84 -1.70 1.72
N GLY A 266 19.81 -1.45 2.59
CA GLY A 266 19.85 -0.21 3.39
C GLY A 266 18.71 -0.06 4.42
N ASN A 267 17.95 -1.11 4.69
CA ASN A 267 16.93 -1.12 5.75
C ASN A 267 17.59 -1.10 7.13
N ARG A 268 16.94 -0.42 8.08
CA ARG A 268 17.31 -0.42 9.50
C ARG A 268 16.37 -1.34 10.25
N TYR A 269 16.93 -2.27 11.02
CA TYR A 269 16.15 -3.21 11.81
C TYR A 269 16.49 -3.05 13.29
N ARG A 270 15.49 -2.71 14.10
CA ARG A 270 15.56 -2.77 15.55
C ARG A 270 14.67 -3.95 16.01
N ALA A 271 15.31 -5.08 16.25
CA ALA A 271 14.63 -6.30 16.69
C ALA A 271 14.05 -6.14 18.11
N PRO A 272 12.95 -6.83 18.44
CA PRO A 272 12.44 -6.87 19.81
C PRO A 272 13.40 -7.62 20.76
N PRO A 273 13.29 -7.44 22.08
CA PRO A 273 13.99 -8.24 23.08
C PRO A 273 13.35 -9.65 23.23
N ASN A 274 13.03 -10.30 22.11
CA ASN A 274 12.46 -11.64 22.05
C ASN A 274 13.30 -12.50 21.10
N MET A 275 13.95 -13.54 21.64
CA MET A 275 14.83 -14.43 20.87
C MET A 275 14.11 -15.09 19.69
N ALA A 276 12.82 -15.42 19.83
CA ALA A 276 12.03 -16.06 18.77
C ALA A 276 11.70 -15.13 17.60
N ALA A 277 11.83 -13.82 17.79
CA ALA A 277 11.54 -12.79 16.78
C ALA A 277 12.80 -12.02 16.34
N LYS A 278 14.00 -12.48 16.72
CA LYS A 278 15.26 -11.82 16.33
C LYS A 278 15.57 -11.98 14.84
N GLU A 279 15.10 -13.06 14.23
CA GLU A 279 15.30 -13.26 12.80
C GLU A 279 14.37 -12.35 12.01
N VAL A 280 14.94 -11.66 11.03
CA VAL A 280 14.18 -10.86 10.06
C VAL A 280 13.27 -11.76 9.21
N ARG A 281 13.51 -13.08 9.20
CA ARG A 281 12.83 -14.09 8.37
C ARG A 281 12.26 -15.22 9.24
N PRO A 282 11.21 -15.93 8.80
CA PRO A 282 10.75 -17.14 9.47
C PRO A 282 11.76 -18.30 9.29
N LEU A 283 12.06 -19.03 10.37
CA LEU A 283 12.99 -20.17 10.44
C LEU A 283 12.54 -21.41 9.63
N LEU A 284 11.33 -21.43 9.08
CA LEU A 284 10.66 -22.64 8.54
C LEU A 284 11.33 -23.28 7.31
N LEU A 285 12.51 -22.81 6.86
CA LEU A 285 13.09 -23.17 5.56
C LEU A 285 14.61 -23.45 5.56
N LEU A 286 15.27 -23.61 6.70
CA LEU A 286 16.70 -23.93 6.73
C LEU A 286 17.01 -25.14 7.63
N THR A 287 17.54 -26.21 7.01
CA THR A 287 18.35 -27.21 7.72
C THR A 287 19.72 -26.58 8.06
N PRO A 288 20.24 -26.77 9.29
CA PRO A 288 21.50 -26.12 9.69
C PRO A 288 22.73 -26.87 9.16
N SER A 289 23.74 -26.14 8.65
CA SER A 289 25.12 -26.63 8.55
C SER A 289 26.02 -25.87 9.54
N MET A 290 26.88 -26.62 10.24
CA MET A 290 27.70 -26.18 11.38
C MET A 290 28.90 -25.28 11.02
N ASP A 291 28.77 -24.37 10.06
CA ASP A 291 29.89 -23.53 9.62
C ASP A 291 29.48 -22.08 9.31
N GLY A 292 28.47 -21.52 9.97
CA GLY A 292 28.20 -20.07 9.99
C GLY A 292 28.02 -19.38 8.62
N ARG A 293 27.90 -20.15 7.54
CA ARG A 293 27.76 -19.69 6.15
C ARG A 293 26.48 -20.27 5.57
N PHE A 294 25.44 -19.44 5.53
CA PHE A 294 24.14 -19.83 4.96
C PHE A 294 24.21 -19.89 3.42
N LYS A 295 24.26 -21.10 2.86
CA LYS A 295 23.98 -21.36 1.44
C LYS A 295 22.47 -21.52 1.25
N SER A 296 21.87 -20.77 0.31
CA SER A 296 20.45 -20.94 -0.02
C SER A 296 20.26 -22.24 -0.81
N ASN A 297 19.46 -23.18 -0.29
CA ASN A 297 18.83 -24.18 -1.14
C ASN A 297 17.94 -23.49 -2.18
N HIS A 298 17.80 -24.11 -3.35
CA HIS A 298 17.39 -23.54 -4.65
C HIS A 298 15.99 -22.88 -4.75
N GLN A 299 15.33 -22.52 -3.65
CA GLN A 299 13.95 -22.00 -3.65
C GLN A 299 13.82 -20.51 -3.28
N PHE A 300 14.84 -19.84 -2.74
CA PHE A 300 14.74 -18.42 -2.35
C PHE A 300 16.01 -17.64 -2.71
N LYS A 301 15.88 -16.54 -3.48
CA LYS A 301 16.98 -15.59 -3.71
C LYS A 301 16.79 -14.35 -2.85
N PHE A 302 17.30 -14.41 -1.62
CA PHE A 302 17.47 -13.23 -0.77
C PHE A 302 18.87 -12.65 -0.97
N LYS A 303 18.95 -11.39 -1.38
CA LYS A 303 20.22 -10.65 -1.40
C LYS A 303 20.16 -9.52 -0.38
N PHE A 304 21.02 -9.59 0.64
CA PHE A 304 21.27 -8.48 1.56
C PHE A 304 22.48 -7.70 1.07
N LYS A 305 22.32 -6.37 0.96
CA LYS A 305 23.44 -5.45 0.74
C LYS A 305 23.47 -4.47 1.91
N ARG A 306 24.37 -4.75 2.88
CA ARG A 306 24.53 -4.11 4.20
C ARG A 306 23.32 -4.24 5.13
N VAL A 307 23.45 -5.04 6.19
CA VAL A 307 22.58 -5.04 7.37
C VAL A 307 23.35 -4.35 8.50
N ARG A 308 22.81 -3.29 9.08
CA ARG A 308 23.23 -2.82 10.41
C ARG A 308 22.15 -3.30 11.39
N ALA A 309 22.42 -4.40 12.07
CA ALA A 309 21.68 -4.80 13.26
C ALA A 309 22.45 -4.23 14.46
N ASN A 310 21.79 -3.41 15.27
CA ASN A 310 22.30 -3.02 16.58
C ASN A 310 21.49 -3.76 17.64
#